data_AF-A0A8C4R1P4-F1
#
_entry.id   AF-A0A8C4R1P4-F1
#
_cell.length_a   1.000
_cell.length_b   1.000
_cell.length_c   1.000
_cell.angle_alpha   90.00
_cell.angle_beta   90.00
_cell.angle_gamma   90.00
#
_symmetry.space_group_name_H-M   'P 1'
#
loop_
_entity.id
_entity.type
_entity.pdbx_description
1 polymer ?
#
loop_
_entity_poly.entity_id
_entity_poly.type
_entity_poly.pdbx_seq_one_letter_code
_entity_poly.pdbx_strand_id
1 'polypeptide(L)'
;MNASLCAGKKYEDKEAETYRRLIWEFNLEKIERHNALADRGVHSFHLGMNHYGDLFPEEFRRRFTGCYLKDTRTKSHMMFEAKVTGPPPKSVNWTSRGYVTRVRNQFDCGCCWAFSSVREAGHTLCIYLEPSAILQQCDNKKESFVVLMSS
;
A
#
# COMPACT_ATOMS: atom_id res chain seq x y z
N MET A 1 -1.18 -5.12 -33.61
CA MET A 1 -0.87 -5.52 -32.22
C MET A 1 -0.59 -4.25 -31.43
N ASN A 2 -1.61 -3.66 -30.80
CA ASN A 2 -1.45 -2.43 -30.00
C ASN A 2 -1.51 -2.80 -28.53
N ALA A 3 -0.40 -3.26 -27.97
CA ALA A 3 -0.25 -3.43 -26.53
C ALA A 3 0.12 -2.08 -25.92
N SER A 4 -0.85 -1.17 -25.79
CA SER A 4 -0.67 0.01 -24.96
C SER A 4 -0.56 -0.45 -23.51
N LEU A 5 0.59 -0.17 -22.88
CA LEU A 5 0.85 -0.36 -21.44
C LEU A 5 -0.41 0.08 -20.65
N CYS A 6 -1.04 -0.86 -19.95
CA CYS A 6 -2.45 -0.84 -19.51
C CYS A 6 -2.86 0.25 -18.48
N ALA A 7 -2.16 1.39 -18.39
CA ALA A 7 -2.42 2.41 -17.38
C ALA A 7 -2.33 3.85 -17.89
N GLY A 8 -2.33 4.09 -19.21
CA GLY A 8 -2.21 5.45 -19.77
C GLY A 8 -0.91 6.15 -19.37
N LYS A 9 0.13 5.37 -19.02
CA LYS A 9 1.43 5.88 -18.62
C LYS A 9 2.15 6.49 -19.82
N LYS A 10 2.83 7.61 -19.56
CA LYS A 10 3.72 8.26 -20.52
C LYS A 10 5.15 8.06 -20.06
N TYR A 11 6.02 7.69 -20.99
CA TYR A 11 7.45 7.52 -20.76
C TYR A 11 8.20 8.64 -21.50
N GLU A 12 9.39 8.96 -21.01
CA GLU A 12 10.19 10.09 -21.50
C GLU A 12 10.63 9.89 -22.95
N ASP A 13 11.01 8.66 -23.30
CA ASP A 13 11.46 8.26 -24.62
C ASP A 13 11.03 6.82 -24.97
N LYS A 14 11.35 6.39 -26.19
CA LYS A 14 10.97 5.07 -26.72
C LYS A 14 11.76 3.95 -26.04
N GLU A 15 12.98 4.23 -25.62
CA GLU A 15 13.88 3.33 -24.93
C GLU A 15 13.31 2.97 -23.55
N ALA A 16 12.85 3.97 -22.78
CA ALA A 16 12.18 3.80 -21.51
C ALA A 16 10.85 3.07 -21.66
N GLU A 17 10.05 3.39 -22.68
CA GLU A 17 8.82 2.65 -22.98
C GLU A 17 9.12 1.18 -23.29
N THR A 18 10.16 0.91 -24.08
CA THR A 18 10.58 -0.45 -24.44
C THR A 18 11.06 -1.23 -23.23
N TYR A 19 11.88 -0.61 -22.38
CA TYR A 19 12.32 -1.21 -21.12
C TYR A 19 11.13 -1.55 -20.21
N ARG A 20 10.17 -0.64 -20.06
CA ARG A 20 8.97 -0.84 -19.22
C ARG A 20 8.03 -1.91 -19.79
N ARG A 21 7.93 -2.01 -21.12
CA ARG A 21 7.21 -3.08 -21.81
C ARG A 21 7.81 -4.46 -21.52
N LEU A 22 9.14 -4.60 -21.54
CA LEU A 22 9.79 -5.88 -21.21
C LEU A 22 9.48 -6.33 -19.78
N ILE A 23 9.46 -5.41 -18.82
CA ILE A 23 9.07 -5.71 -17.43
C ILE A 23 7.60 -6.15 -17.36
N TRP A 24 6.73 -5.46 -18.10
CA TRP A 24 5.31 -5.79 -18.16
C TRP A 24 5.07 -7.19 -18.74
N GLU A 25 5.74 -7.55 -19.84
CA GLU A 25 5.66 -8.89 -20.45
C GLU A 25 6.15 -9.97 -19.48
N PHE A 26 7.28 -9.73 -18.81
CA PHE A 26 7.80 -10.64 -17.78
C PHE A 26 6.80 -10.86 -16.63
N ASN A 27 6.18 -9.78 -16.15
CA ASN A 27 5.17 -9.88 -15.11
C ASN A 27 3.87 -10.55 -15.60
N LEU A 28 3.49 -10.37 -16.86
CA LEU A 28 2.34 -11.05 -17.46
C LEU A 28 2.55 -12.56 -17.47
N GLU A 29 3.71 -13.03 -17.95
CA GLU A 29 4.04 -14.45 -17.96
C GLU A 29 4.03 -15.05 -16.54
N LYS A 30 4.53 -14.28 -15.55
CA LYS A 30 4.48 -14.66 -14.14
C LYS A 30 3.04 -14.82 -13.63
N ILE A 31 2.14 -13.91 -14.01
CA ILE A 31 0.72 -13.96 -13.65
C ILE A 31 0.06 -15.20 -14.26
N GLU A 32 0.27 -15.43 -15.55
CA GLU A 32 -0.31 -16.58 -16.27
C GLU A 32 0.14 -17.91 -15.65
N ARG A 33 1.44 -18.06 -15.40
CA ARG A 33 2.00 -19.26 -14.77
C ARG A 33 1.43 -19.51 -13.37
N HIS A 34 1.33 -18.44 -12.56
CA HIS A 34 0.76 -18.54 -11.21
C HIS A 34 -0.73 -18.91 -11.25
N ASN A 35 -1.50 -18.30 -12.13
CA ASN A 35 -2.94 -18.55 -12.23
C ASN A 35 -3.22 -19.97 -12.74
N ALA A 36 -2.43 -20.49 -13.68
CA ALA A 36 -2.52 -21.88 -14.11
C ALA A 36 -2.17 -22.88 -12.98
N LEU A 37 -1.37 -22.50 -11.99
CA LEU A 37 -1.12 -23.28 -10.77
C LEU A 37 -2.26 -23.13 -9.75
N ALA A 38 -2.82 -21.92 -9.63
CA ALA A 38 -3.99 -21.66 -8.78
C ALA A 38 -5.21 -22.44 -9.24
N ASP A 39 -5.47 -22.52 -10.55
CA ASP A 39 -6.57 -23.29 -11.13
C ASP A 39 -6.42 -24.80 -10.89
N ARG A 40 -5.19 -25.27 -10.64
CA ARG A 40 -4.88 -26.65 -10.23
C ARG A 40 -4.90 -26.84 -8.71
N GLY A 41 -5.27 -25.82 -7.94
CA GLY A 41 -5.34 -25.87 -6.47
C GLY A 41 -3.98 -25.79 -5.77
N VAL A 42 -2.89 -25.49 -6.48
CA VAL A 42 -1.55 -25.32 -5.88
C VAL A 42 -1.46 -24.00 -5.11
N HIS A 43 -2.17 -22.97 -5.58
CA HIS A 43 -2.28 -21.67 -4.92
C HIS A 43 -3.74 -21.38 -4.57
N SER A 44 -3.95 -20.69 -3.45
CA SER A 44 -5.28 -20.31 -2.94
C SER A 44 -5.77 -18.96 -3.47
N PHE A 45 -5.01 -18.32 -4.36
CA PHE A 45 -5.32 -17.00 -4.90
C PHE A 45 -4.83 -16.86 -6.34
N HIS A 46 -5.30 -15.82 -7.02
CA HIS A 46 -4.90 -15.45 -8.36
C HIS A 46 -4.19 -14.09 -8.37
N LEU A 47 -3.30 -13.91 -9.34
CA LEU A 47 -2.67 -12.63 -9.63
C LEU A 47 -3.41 -11.94 -10.79
N GLY A 48 -3.34 -10.61 -10.82
CA GLY A 48 -3.89 -9.81 -11.88
C GLY A 48 -2.95 -8.67 -12.24
N MET A 49 -2.93 -8.32 -13.52
CA MET A 49 -2.15 -7.18 -13.98
C MET A 49 -2.76 -5.88 -13.44
N ASN A 50 -1.93 -5.01 -12.87
CA ASN A 50 -2.36 -3.74 -12.29
C ASN A 50 -1.41 -2.60 -12.70
N HIS A 51 -1.61 -1.40 -12.15
CA HIS A 51 -0.80 -0.22 -12.48
C HIS A 51 0.66 -0.28 -12.02
N TYR A 52 1.07 -1.33 -11.32
CA TYR A 52 2.47 -1.65 -10.99
C TYR A 52 3.09 -2.72 -11.89
N GLY A 53 2.37 -3.15 -12.93
CA GLY A 53 2.79 -4.23 -13.83
C GLY A 53 4.10 -4.00 -14.58
N ASP A 54 4.55 -2.75 -14.73
CA ASP A 54 5.78 -2.33 -15.40
C ASP A 54 6.94 -2.06 -14.43
N LEU A 55 6.83 -2.50 -13.17
CA LEU A 55 7.85 -2.37 -12.14
C LEU A 55 8.42 -3.73 -11.75
N PHE A 56 9.72 -3.76 -11.47
CA PHE A 56 10.32 -4.89 -10.75
C PHE A 56 9.91 -4.88 -9.26
N PRO A 57 9.86 -6.04 -8.59
CA PRO A 57 9.57 -6.12 -7.16
C PRO A 57 10.47 -5.22 -6.29
N GLU A 58 11.74 -5.08 -6.66
CA GLU A 58 12.73 -4.23 -5.99
C GLU A 58 12.39 -2.75 -6.19
N GLU A 59 12.03 -2.35 -7.41
CA GLU A 59 11.60 -0.98 -7.72
C GLU A 59 10.33 -0.63 -6.94
N PHE A 60 9.36 -1.55 -6.90
CA PHE A 60 8.13 -1.40 -6.13
C PHE A 60 8.43 -1.20 -4.64
N ARG A 61 9.26 -2.07 -4.05
CA ARG A 61 9.64 -1.96 -2.63
C ARG A 61 10.30 -0.61 -2.33
N ARG A 62 11.27 -0.19 -3.14
CA ARG A 62 11.99 1.07 -2.90
C ARG A 62 11.09 2.31 -2.95
N ARG A 63 10.08 2.29 -3.83
CA ARG A 63 9.19 3.44 -4.08
C ARG A 63 7.97 3.49 -3.18
N PHE A 64 7.31 2.35 -3.00
CA PHE A 64 5.98 2.25 -2.37
C PHE A 64 6.02 1.64 -0.96
N THR A 65 7.20 1.28 -0.45
CA THR A 65 7.36 0.81 0.93
C THR A 65 8.41 1.63 1.67
N GLY A 66 8.33 1.73 2.99
CA GLY A 66 9.23 2.61 3.73
C GLY A 66 9.03 2.65 5.24
N CYS A 67 8.65 1.54 5.87
CA CYS A 67 8.58 1.48 7.33
C CYS A 67 10.00 1.33 7.90
N TYR A 68 10.65 2.46 8.21
CA TYR A 68 11.87 2.45 8.99
C TYR A 68 11.50 2.36 10.48
N LEU A 69 11.29 1.14 10.95
CA LEU A 69 11.26 0.89 12.39
C LEU A 69 12.70 1.04 12.88
N LYS A 70 13.04 2.21 13.43
CA LYS A 70 14.18 2.28 14.35
C LYS A 70 13.92 1.24 15.43
N ASP A 71 14.94 0.46 15.79
CA ASP A 71 14.90 -0.41 16.97
C ASP A 71 14.95 0.43 18.26
N THR A 72 14.05 1.40 18.33
CA THR A 72 13.72 2.20 19.50
C THR A 72 12.37 1.71 19.99
N ARG A 73 12.12 0.40 19.96
CA ARG A 73 11.12 -0.21 20.84
C ARG A 73 11.63 -0.02 22.27
N THR A 74 11.56 1.21 22.78
CA THR A 74 11.32 1.39 24.20
C THR A 74 10.10 0.55 24.47
N LYS A 75 10.24 -0.43 25.37
CA LYS A 75 9.13 -1.26 25.85
C LYS A 75 8.11 -0.31 26.46
N SER A 76 7.22 0.24 25.64
CA SER A 76 6.01 0.89 26.09
C SER A 76 5.20 -0.21 26.77
N HIS A 77 5.22 -0.21 28.09
CA HIS A 77 4.59 -1.21 28.94
C HIS A 77 3.04 -1.17 28.92
N MET A 78 2.43 -0.36 28.04
CA MET A 78 0.98 -0.38 27.83
C MET A 78 0.60 -1.57 26.95
N MET A 79 0.63 -2.76 27.56
CA MET A 79 0.03 -3.96 27.00
C MET A 79 -1.49 -3.83 27.17
N PHE A 80 -2.23 -3.90 26.07
CA PHE A 80 -3.70 -3.86 26.14
C PHE A 80 -4.22 -5.15 26.77
N GLU A 81 -4.91 -5.04 27.90
CA GLU A 81 -5.61 -6.16 28.52
C GLU A 81 -7.07 -6.17 28.05
N ALA A 82 -7.40 -7.13 27.19
CA ALA A 82 -8.76 -7.27 26.69
C ALA A 82 -9.64 -7.94 27.75
N LYS A 83 -10.66 -7.22 28.26
CA LYS A 83 -11.75 -7.84 29.01
C LYS A 83 -12.71 -8.51 28.03
N VAL A 84 -12.43 -9.77 27.68
CA VAL A 84 -13.27 -10.55 26.77
C VAL A 84 -14.38 -11.24 27.56
N THR A 85 -15.63 -10.95 27.23
CA THR A 85 -16.80 -11.67 27.76
C THR A 85 -17.39 -12.57 26.66
N GLY A 86 -17.26 -13.89 26.84
CA GLY A 86 -17.83 -14.89 25.92
C GLY A 86 -16.94 -15.25 24.71
N PRO A 87 -17.36 -16.23 23.90
CA PRO A 87 -16.60 -16.67 22.73
C PRO A 87 -16.62 -15.60 21.63
N PRO A 88 -15.49 -15.41 20.92
CA PRO A 88 -15.43 -14.46 19.82
C PRO A 88 -16.32 -14.89 18.65
N PRO A 89 -16.77 -13.94 17.81
CA PRO A 89 -17.53 -14.26 16.60
C PRO A 89 -16.67 -15.07 15.60
N LYS A 90 -17.32 -15.94 14.82
CA LYS A 90 -16.65 -16.77 13.78
C LYS A 90 -16.02 -15.93 12.66
N SER A 91 -16.55 -14.75 12.39
CA SER A 91 -16.00 -13.79 11.43
C SER A 91 -16.41 -12.36 11.78
N VAL A 92 -15.56 -11.39 11.44
CA VAL A 92 -15.84 -9.96 11.60
C VAL A 92 -15.45 -9.24 10.32
N ASN A 93 -16.35 -8.41 9.81
CA ASN A 93 -16.08 -7.48 8.72
C ASN A 93 -16.34 -6.04 9.22
N TRP A 94 -15.28 -5.26 9.35
CA TRP A 94 -15.36 -3.87 9.82
C TRP A 94 -15.87 -2.91 8.74
N THR A 95 -15.74 -3.28 7.46
CA THR A 95 -16.23 -2.48 6.34
C THR A 95 -17.75 -2.41 6.32
N SER A 96 -18.43 -3.54 6.53
CA SER A 96 -19.91 -3.57 6.60
C SER A 96 -20.46 -2.83 7.81
N ARG A 97 -19.63 -2.61 8.82
CA ARG A 97 -19.97 -1.86 10.03
C ARG A 97 -19.60 -0.37 9.94
N GLY A 98 -19.07 0.10 8.81
CA GLY A 98 -18.74 1.51 8.59
C GLY A 98 -17.43 2.00 9.21
N TYR A 99 -16.62 1.09 9.78
CA TYR A 99 -15.35 1.45 10.44
C TYR A 99 -14.15 1.54 9.48
N VAL A 100 -14.35 1.21 8.20
CA VAL A 100 -13.29 1.25 7.18
C VAL A 100 -13.58 2.41 6.23
N THR A 101 -12.67 3.38 6.20
CA THR A 101 -12.72 4.49 5.25
C THR A 101 -12.42 4.00 3.82
N ARG A 102 -12.70 4.84 2.82
CA ARG A 102 -12.38 4.54 1.41
C ARG A 102 -10.88 4.26 1.25
N VAL A 103 -10.54 3.32 0.37
CA VAL A 103 -9.15 3.04 0.02
C VAL A 103 -8.51 4.30 -0.56
N ARG A 104 -7.32 4.64 -0.06
CA ARG A 104 -6.52 5.80 -0.49
C ARG A 104 -5.25 5.32 -1.20
N ASN A 105 -4.64 6.18 -2.02
CA ASN A 105 -3.39 5.91 -2.71
C ASN A 105 -2.25 6.74 -2.09
N GLN A 106 -1.16 6.08 -1.71
CA GLN A 106 0.04 6.73 -1.17
C GLN A 106 0.96 7.33 -2.25
N PHE A 107 0.65 7.07 -3.52
CA PHE A 107 1.44 7.45 -4.69
C PHE A 107 2.90 7.00 -4.55
N ASP A 108 3.85 7.68 -5.21
CA ASP A 108 5.29 7.33 -5.17
C ASP A 108 5.97 7.79 -3.87
N CYS A 109 5.29 7.60 -2.74
CA CYS A 109 5.79 7.92 -1.41
C CYS A 109 5.78 6.65 -0.56
N GLY A 110 6.93 6.30 0.03
CA GLY A 110 7.06 5.18 0.99
C GLY A 110 6.37 5.42 2.35
N CYS A 111 5.26 6.18 2.38
CA CYS A 111 4.54 6.56 3.59
C CYS A 111 3.50 5.53 4.07
N CYS A 112 3.61 4.25 3.66
CA CYS A 112 2.68 3.19 4.05
C CYS A 112 2.49 3.05 5.58
N TRP A 113 3.52 3.36 6.37
CA TRP A 113 3.44 3.38 7.84
C TRP A 113 2.43 4.42 8.35
N ALA A 114 2.35 5.60 7.72
CA ALA A 114 1.43 6.66 8.11
C ALA A 114 -0.01 6.28 7.78
N PHE A 115 -0.25 5.64 6.63
CA PHE A 115 -1.57 5.12 6.27
C PHE A 115 -2.05 4.04 7.24
N SER A 116 -1.17 3.17 7.70
CA SER A 116 -1.50 2.17 8.74
C SER A 116 -1.88 2.83 10.07
N SER A 117 -1.12 3.83 10.52
CA SER A 117 -1.38 4.55 11.78
C SER A 117 -2.65 5.41 11.73
N VAL A 118 -2.92 6.10 10.62
CA VAL A 118 -4.13 6.93 10.46
C VAL A 118 -5.39 6.07 10.49
N ARG A 119 -5.34 4.86 9.90
CA ARG A 119 -6.47 3.92 9.97
C ARG A 119 -6.78 3.49 11.40
N GLU A 120 -5.75 3.28 12.22
CA GLU A 120 -5.90 2.94 13.63
C GLU A 120 -6.37 4.14 14.47
N ALA A 121 -5.79 5.32 14.27
CA ALA A 121 -6.19 6.54 14.97
C ALA A 121 -7.64 6.94 14.62
N GLY A 122 -8.07 6.71 13.37
CA GLY A 122 -9.45 6.94 12.93
C GLY A 122 -10.48 6.09 13.68
N HIS A 123 -10.09 4.95 14.25
CA HIS A 123 -10.96 4.14 15.10
C HIS A 123 -11.32 4.85 16.42
N THR A 124 -10.40 5.62 16.98
CA THR A 124 -10.64 6.43 18.20
C THR A 124 -11.20 7.81 17.87
N LEU A 125 -10.89 8.35 16.69
CA LEU A 125 -11.22 9.74 16.31
C LEU A 125 -12.45 9.91 15.40
N CYS A 126 -13.17 8.85 15.02
CA CYS A 126 -14.47 8.98 14.32
C CYS A 126 -15.53 9.77 15.11
N ILE A 127 -15.26 10.11 16.37
CA ILE A 127 -16.10 10.98 17.18
C ILE A 127 -15.78 12.48 17.04
N TYR A 128 -14.62 12.93 16.51
CA TYR A 128 -14.34 14.39 16.53
C TYR A 128 -13.59 15.06 15.37
N LEU A 129 -12.67 14.49 14.57
CA LEU A 129 -11.92 15.33 13.59
C LEU A 129 -11.40 14.62 12.31
N GLU A 130 -11.36 15.38 11.22
CA GLU A 130 -10.85 15.00 9.89
C GLU A 130 -9.32 14.76 9.88
N PRO A 131 -8.83 13.59 9.41
CA PRO A 131 -7.41 13.26 9.36
C PRO A 131 -6.69 13.82 8.11
N SER A 132 -6.88 15.10 7.80
CA SER A 132 -6.36 15.72 6.56
C SER A 132 -4.87 16.07 6.61
N ALA A 133 -4.32 16.44 7.77
CA ALA A 133 -2.98 17.02 7.86
C ALA A 133 -1.81 16.03 7.56
N ILE A 134 -1.92 14.75 7.94
CA ILE A 134 -0.84 13.76 7.73
C ILE A 134 -0.77 13.33 6.27
N LEU A 135 -1.91 13.21 5.59
CA LEU A 135 -1.96 12.80 4.19
C LEU A 135 -1.60 13.95 3.24
N GLN A 136 -1.88 15.20 3.64
CA GLN A 136 -1.56 16.39 2.85
C GLN A 136 -0.05 16.57 2.61
N GLN A 137 0.81 16.02 3.48
CA GLN A 137 2.27 15.97 3.25
C GLN A 137 2.71 14.95 2.20
N CYS A 138 1.97 13.85 1.98
CA CYS A 138 2.26 12.94 0.86
C CYS A 138 1.74 13.52 -0.48
N ASP A 139 0.66 14.30 -0.46
CA ASP A 139 0.13 15.00 -1.65
C ASP A 139 0.98 16.22 -2.06
N ASN A 140 1.62 16.92 -1.11
CA ASN A 140 2.40 18.14 -1.36
C ASN A 140 3.89 17.93 -1.69
N LYS A 141 4.36 16.70 -1.98
CA LYS A 141 5.73 16.48 -2.45
C LYS A 141 5.94 16.95 -3.90
N LYS A 142 5.82 18.25 -4.11
CA LYS A 142 6.46 18.98 -5.20
C LYS A 142 7.35 20.12 -4.74
N GLU A 143 7.30 20.57 -3.49
CA GLU A 143 8.23 21.63 -3.05
C GLU A 143 8.82 21.36 -1.66
N SER A 144 10.16 21.43 -1.66
CA SER A 144 11.07 21.47 -0.52
C SER A 144 10.52 22.30 0.63
N PHE A 145 10.53 21.78 1.86
CA PHE A 145 10.77 22.65 3.02
C PHE A 145 11.39 21.86 4.19
N VAL A 146 12.63 22.25 4.49
CA VAL A 146 13.29 22.10 5.78
C VAL A 146 12.48 22.88 6.81
N VAL A 147 12.01 22.24 7.88
CA VAL A 147 11.78 22.93 9.14
C VAL A 147 12.29 22.03 10.27
N LEU A 148 13.42 22.48 10.81
CA LEU A 148 13.95 22.20 12.14
C LEU A 148 12.83 22.21 13.18
N MET A 149 12.99 21.44 14.25
CA MET A 149 12.90 21.98 15.62
C MET A 149 13.38 20.88 16.57
N SER A 150 14.56 21.15 17.14
CA SER A 150 15.13 20.53 18.33
C SER A 150 14.33 20.89 19.59
N SER A 151 14.20 19.94 20.51
CA SER A 151 14.68 20.01 21.90
C SER A 151 14.79 18.58 22.41
#